data_AF-A0A651GMU0-F1
#
_entry.id   AF-A0A651GMU0-F1
#
_cell.length_a   1.000
_cell.length_b   1.000
_cell.length_c   1.000
_cell.angle_alpha   90.00
_cell.angle_beta   90.00
_cell.angle_gamma   90.00
#
_symmetry.space_group_name_H-M   'P 1'
#
loop_
_entity.id
_entity.type
_entity.pdbx_description
1 polymer ?
#
loop_
_entity_poly.entity_id
_entity_poly.type
_entity_poly.pdbx_seq_one_letter_code
_entity_poly.pdbx_strand_id
1 'polypeptide(L)'
;MMDIRILLFYKGTAISVLMLLLFFGCERTVSNLDSPGFPENPEVFIDGFSAGLEYYPYEGSKMDAFTVDSETTFGRSELSMRFDVPNVGDPDGAFAGAIFRDDNGGRNLTSFNALTFYAKGTKAGTINDIG
;
A
#
# COMPACT_ATOMS: atom_id res chain seq x y z
N MET A 1 -7.18 50.80 42.62
CA MET A 1 -6.68 49.50 43.14
C MET A 1 -7.85 48.54 43.05
N MET A 2 -7.84 47.63 42.08
CA MET A 2 -9.00 46.77 41.79
C MET A 2 -9.03 45.61 42.79
N ASP A 3 -10.20 45.36 43.38
CA ASP A 3 -10.37 44.46 44.52
C ASP A 3 -10.03 43.01 44.13
N ILE A 4 -9.19 42.34 44.92
CA ILE A 4 -8.70 40.97 44.63
C ILE A 4 -9.85 39.97 44.45
N ARG A 5 -10.98 40.23 45.13
CA ARG A 5 -12.20 39.44 45.02
C ARG A 5 -12.85 39.53 43.64
N ILE A 6 -12.76 40.69 42.97
CA ILE A 6 -13.29 40.92 41.61
C ILE A 6 -12.44 40.19 40.57
N LEU A 7 -11.11 40.18 40.75
CA LEU A 7 -10.17 39.46 39.89
C LEU A 7 -10.34 37.92 39.99
N LEU A 8 -10.61 37.40 41.19
CA LEU A 8 -10.91 35.98 41.39
C LEU A 8 -12.26 35.58 40.77
N PHE A 9 -13.27 36.46 40.84
CA PHE A 9 -14.58 36.23 40.24
C PHE A 9 -14.53 36.23 38.69
N TYR A 10 -13.79 37.17 38.09
CA TYR A 10 -13.61 37.26 36.63
C TYR A 10 -12.83 36.07 36.04
N LYS A 11 -11.82 35.56 36.76
CA LYS A 11 -11.10 34.34 36.36
C LYS A 11 -11.99 33.11 36.42
N GLY A 12 -12.84 33.00 37.45
CA GLY A 12 -13.80 31.91 37.60
C GLY A 12 -14.83 31.87 36.48
N THR A 13 -15.39 33.02 36.09
CA THR A 13 -16.35 33.10 34.99
C THR A 13 -15.70 32.82 33.64
N ALA A 14 -14.46 33.31 33.40
CA ALA A 14 -13.73 33.03 32.17
C ALA A 14 -13.44 31.52 31.98
N ILE A 15 -13.05 30.82 33.04
CA ILE A 15 -12.82 29.37 33.02
C ILE A 15 -14.13 28.61 32.79
N SER A 16 -15.23 29.05 33.43
CA SER A 16 -16.54 28.44 33.24
C SER A 16 -17.07 28.59 31.81
N VAL A 17 -16.90 29.77 31.20
CA VAL A 17 -17.31 30.02 29.80
C VAL A 17 -16.46 29.21 28.82
N LEU A 18 -15.15 29.13 29.05
CA LEU A 18 -14.25 28.30 28.23
C LEU A 18 -14.62 26.81 28.32
N MET A 19 -15.00 26.32 29.50
CA MET A 19 -15.44 24.93 29.69
C MET A 19 -16.78 24.65 28.99
N LEU A 20 -17.72 25.59 28.99
CA LEU A 20 -18.98 25.51 28.24
C LEU A 20 -18.75 25.45 26.72
N LEU A 21 -17.79 26.20 26.18
CA LEU A 21 -17.47 26.20 24.75
C LEU A 21 -16.93 24.85 24.24
N LEU A 22 -16.35 24.01 25.11
CA LEU A 22 -15.87 22.67 24.73
C LEU A 22 -17.02 21.66 24.54
N PHE A 23 -18.19 21.88 25.15
CA PHE A 23 -19.35 20.97 25.06
C PHE A 23 -20.29 21.29 23.90
N PHE A 24 -20.22 22.50 23.34
CA PHE A 24 -21.01 22.91 22.16
C PHE A 24 -20.23 22.79 20.84
N GLY A 25 -19.13 22.01 20.83
CA GLY A 25 -18.46 21.66 19.59
C GLY A 25 -19.41 20.91 18.66
N CYS A 26 -19.39 21.24 17.38
CA CYS A 26 -20.15 20.50 16.36
C CYS A 26 -19.64 19.05 16.33
N GLU A 27 -20.45 18.09 16.76
CA GLU A 27 -20.16 16.68 16.52
C GLU A 27 -20.28 16.42 15.01
N ARG A 28 -19.21 15.92 14.40
CA ARG A 28 -19.24 15.48 13.00
C ARG A 28 -20.32 14.40 12.85
N THR A 29 -21.30 14.66 11.98
CA THR A 29 -22.38 13.70 11.71
C THR A 29 -21.80 12.52 10.93
N VAL A 30 -21.75 11.34 11.54
CA VAL A 30 -21.34 10.10 10.86
C VAL A 30 -22.54 9.33 10.29
N SER A 31 -23.76 9.80 10.55
CA SER A 31 -24.98 9.26 9.98
C SER A 31 -25.05 9.57 8.48
N ASN A 32 -25.23 8.54 7.66
CA ASN A 32 -25.28 8.60 6.18
C ASN A 32 -23.93 8.82 5.49
N LEU A 33 -22.81 8.41 6.09
CA LEU A 33 -21.57 8.25 5.34
C LEU A 33 -21.63 6.92 4.57
N ASP A 34 -21.27 6.97 3.29
CA ASP A 34 -21.05 5.76 2.51
C ASP A 34 -19.85 4.98 3.07
N SER A 35 -19.89 3.66 2.93
CA SER A 35 -18.72 2.83 3.22
C SER A 35 -17.56 3.29 2.34
N PRO A 36 -16.32 3.35 2.87
CA PRO A 36 -15.16 3.60 2.02
C PRO A 36 -15.12 2.55 0.91
N GLY A 37 -14.93 3.01 -0.33
CA GLY A 37 -14.73 2.14 -1.49
C GLY A 37 -13.34 1.53 -1.51
N PHE A 38 -13.10 0.63 -2.46
CA PHE A 38 -11.77 0.09 -2.71
C PHE A 38 -10.83 1.17 -3.29
N PRO A 39 -9.53 1.14 -2.97
CA PRO A 39 -8.56 2.05 -3.56
C PRO A 39 -8.45 1.86 -5.07
N GLU A 40 -8.26 2.96 -5.80
CA GLU A 40 -8.13 2.99 -7.26
C GLU A 40 -6.67 3.09 -7.74
N ASN A 41 -5.69 2.83 -6.86
CA ASN A 41 -4.27 2.92 -7.22
C ASN A 41 -3.87 1.80 -8.21
N PRO A 42 -3.52 2.12 -9.47
CA PRO A 42 -3.17 1.11 -10.48
C PRO A 42 -1.74 0.58 -10.34
N GLU A 43 -0.91 1.21 -9.50
CA GLU A 43 0.50 0.86 -9.41
C GLU A 43 0.69 -0.56 -8.87
N VAL A 44 1.68 -1.27 -9.40
CA VAL A 44 2.04 -2.61 -8.95
C VAL A 44 3.41 -2.55 -8.29
N PHE A 45 4.44 -2.24 -9.08
CA PHE A 45 5.81 -2.08 -8.61
C PHE A 45 6.43 -0.83 -9.24
N ILE A 46 6.61 0.23 -8.45
CA ILE A 46 7.30 1.47 -8.82
C ILE A 46 8.30 1.75 -7.70
N ASP A 47 9.52 1.23 -7.86
CA ASP A 47 10.56 1.23 -6.81
C ASP A 47 10.10 0.59 -5.48
N GLY A 48 9.09 -0.26 -5.55
CA GLY A 48 8.45 -0.89 -4.39
C GLY A 48 7.02 -1.30 -4.71
N PHE A 49 6.49 -2.26 -3.95
CA PHE A 49 5.12 -2.70 -4.10
C PHE A 49 4.14 -1.67 -3.57
N SER A 50 3.02 -1.50 -4.27
CA SER A 50 1.85 -0.83 -3.70
C SER A 50 1.36 -1.57 -2.45
N ALA A 51 0.84 -0.81 -1.49
CA ALA A 51 0.43 -1.34 -0.19
C ALA A 51 -0.53 -2.53 -0.32
N GLY A 52 -0.20 -3.63 0.36
CA GLY A 52 -1.00 -4.86 0.38
C GLY A 52 -0.58 -5.91 -0.63
N LEU A 53 0.24 -5.58 -1.64
CA LEU A 53 0.74 -6.57 -2.59
C LEU A 53 1.85 -7.41 -1.98
N GLU A 54 1.57 -8.69 -1.78
CA GLU A 54 2.47 -9.65 -1.16
C GLU A 54 2.83 -10.79 -2.13
N TYR A 55 4.07 -11.28 -2.05
CA TYR A 55 4.59 -12.35 -2.90
C TYR A 55 4.13 -13.73 -2.41
N TYR A 56 3.39 -14.45 -3.25
CA TYR A 56 2.91 -15.80 -2.97
C TYR A 56 3.39 -16.78 -4.06
N PRO A 57 4.49 -17.52 -3.83
CA PRO A 57 5.00 -18.49 -4.80
C PRO A 57 4.01 -19.65 -4.99
N TYR A 58 3.94 -20.16 -6.22
CA TYR A 58 3.10 -21.32 -6.52
C TYR A 58 3.68 -22.59 -5.89
N GLU A 59 2.81 -23.54 -5.56
CA GLU A 59 3.24 -24.87 -5.14
C GLU A 59 4.12 -25.51 -6.23
N GLY A 60 5.26 -26.07 -5.83
CA GLY A 60 6.25 -26.69 -6.73
C GLY A 60 7.12 -25.71 -7.53
N SER A 61 6.91 -24.40 -7.39
CA SER A 61 7.85 -23.39 -7.88
C SER A 61 9.06 -23.28 -6.94
N LYS A 62 10.12 -22.64 -7.44
CA LYS A 62 11.23 -22.21 -6.59
C LYS A 62 10.78 -21.08 -5.67
N MET A 63 10.66 -21.40 -4.39
CA MET A 63 9.99 -20.55 -3.38
C MET A 63 10.71 -19.22 -3.11
N ASP A 64 12.01 -19.16 -3.36
CA ASP A 64 12.87 -17.99 -3.15
C ASP A 64 13.32 -17.36 -4.49
N ALA A 65 12.59 -17.61 -5.57
CA ALA A 65 12.95 -17.10 -6.90
C ALA A 65 12.87 -15.57 -7.01
N PHE A 66 12.11 -14.89 -6.15
CA PHE A 66 11.90 -13.44 -6.24
C PHE A 66 12.87 -12.65 -5.37
N THR A 67 13.48 -11.62 -5.96
CA THR A 67 14.28 -10.60 -5.28
C THR A 67 14.03 -9.22 -5.88
N VAL A 68 14.45 -8.17 -5.15
CA VAL A 68 14.47 -6.80 -5.66
C VAL A 68 15.91 -6.46 -6.07
N ASP A 69 16.08 -5.91 -7.27
CA ASP A 69 17.38 -5.55 -7.84
C ASP A 69 17.50 -4.03 -7.98
N SER A 70 18.68 -3.49 -7.68
CA SER A 70 19.03 -2.06 -7.85
C SER A 70 20.07 -1.82 -8.95
N GLU A 71 20.62 -2.88 -9.55
CA GLU A 71 21.65 -2.78 -10.60
C GLU A 71 21.04 -2.78 -12.00
N THR A 72 20.06 -3.66 -12.26
CA THR A 72 19.38 -3.73 -13.56
C THR A 72 17.98 -3.14 -13.49
N THR A 73 17.86 -1.85 -13.80
CA THR A 73 16.57 -1.14 -13.77
C THR A 73 16.14 -0.65 -15.16
N PHE A 74 14.91 -0.13 -15.26
CA PHE A 74 14.36 0.41 -16.50
C PHE A 74 13.66 1.75 -16.24
N GLY A 75 13.60 2.63 -17.25
CA GLY A 75 12.67 3.77 -17.23
C GLY A 75 12.89 4.78 -16.10
N ARG A 76 14.13 4.94 -15.62
CA ARG A 76 14.52 5.81 -14.48
C ARG A 76 14.07 5.32 -13.10
N SER A 77 13.61 4.07 -12.98
CA SER A 77 13.40 3.39 -11.70
C SER A 77 14.73 3.15 -10.99
N GLU A 78 14.73 3.23 -9.66
CA GLU A 78 15.86 2.87 -8.79
C GLU A 78 15.92 1.36 -8.49
N LEU A 79 14.78 0.67 -8.54
CA LEU A 79 14.65 -0.77 -8.29
C LEU A 79 13.89 -1.48 -9.41
N SER A 80 14.06 -2.78 -9.52
CA SER A 80 13.29 -3.67 -10.39
C SER A 80 12.98 -4.99 -9.70
N MET A 81 11.98 -5.69 -10.20
CA MET A 81 11.71 -7.07 -9.81
C MET A 81 12.66 -8.01 -10.56
N ARG A 82 13.33 -8.90 -9.82
CA ARG A 82 14.17 -9.96 -10.38
C ARG A 82 13.61 -11.32 -10.02
N PHE A 83 13.56 -12.19 -11.03
CA PHE A 83 13.14 -13.58 -10.86
C PHE A 83 14.25 -14.52 -11.33
N ASP A 84 14.76 -15.31 -10.39
CA ASP A 84 15.78 -16.33 -10.63
C ASP A 84 15.13 -17.64 -11.05
N VAL A 85 15.03 -17.83 -12.36
CA VAL A 85 14.43 -19.04 -12.96
C VAL A 85 15.39 -20.24 -12.78
N PRO A 86 14.96 -21.34 -12.13
CA PRO A 86 15.80 -22.50 -11.92
C PRO A 86 16.16 -23.22 -13.22
N ASN A 87 17.26 -23.97 -13.19
CA ASN A 87 17.62 -24.86 -14.30
C ASN A 87 16.80 -26.15 -14.22
N VAL A 88 16.74 -26.87 -15.34
CA VAL A 88 16.12 -28.22 -15.36
C VAL A 88 16.83 -29.13 -14.35
N GLY A 89 16.04 -29.75 -13.46
CA GLY A 89 16.55 -30.68 -12.44
C GLY A 89 17.04 -30.00 -11.15
N ASP A 90 16.83 -28.69 -10.99
CA ASP A 90 17.05 -28.00 -9.72
C ASP A 90 16.17 -28.63 -8.61
N PRO A 91 16.75 -29.08 -7.48
CA PRO A 91 15.98 -29.68 -6.39
C PRO A 91 15.06 -28.69 -5.68
N ASP A 92 15.30 -27.38 -5.81
CA ASP A 92 14.58 -26.33 -5.10
C ASP A 92 13.31 -25.89 -5.84
N GLY A 93 13.10 -26.34 -7.08
CA GLY A 93 11.87 -26.08 -7.85
C GLY A 93 12.06 -26.21 -9.36
N ALA A 94 11.00 -26.57 -10.08
CA ALA A 94 11.07 -26.81 -11.52
C ALA A 94 10.88 -25.54 -12.39
N PHE A 95 10.40 -24.45 -11.79
CA PHE A 95 10.13 -23.17 -12.45
C PHE A 95 10.08 -22.04 -11.42
N ALA A 96 10.11 -20.79 -11.87
CA ALA A 96 9.80 -19.63 -11.03
C ALA A 96 8.39 -19.12 -11.36
N GLY A 97 7.57 -18.90 -10.35
CA GLY A 97 6.21 -18.39 -10.54
C GLY A 97 5.53 -18.06 -9.22
N ALA A 98 4.71 -17.01 -9.23
CA ALA A 98 4.00 -16.52 -8.06
C ALA A 98 2.81 -15.66 -8.49
N ILE A 99 1.92 -15.38 -7.53
CA ILE A 99 1.00 -14.26 -7.61
C ILE A 99 1.44 -13.15 -6.66
N PHE A 100 1.07 -11.92 -7.02
CA PHE A 100 1.13 -10.77 -6.11
C PHE A 100 -0.29 -10.46 -5.66
N ARG A 101 -0.68 -11.00 -4.51
CA ARG A 101 -2.05 -10.85 -4.01
C ARG A 101 -2.14 -9.59 -3.17
N ASP A 102 -3.24 -8.85 -3.35
CA ASP A 102 -3.59 -7.74 -2.47
C ASP A 102 -4.28 -8.26 -1.21
N ASP A 103 -3.56 -8.24 -0.09
CA ASP A 103 -4.06 -8.68 1.22
C ASP A 103 -4.94 -7.63 1.92
N ASN A 104 -5.08 -6.42 1.35
CA ASN A 104 -5.99 -5.37 1.85
C ASN A 104 -7.43 -5.50 1.31
N GLY A 105 -7.75 -6.61 0.65
CA GLY A 105 -9.10 -6.88 0.12
C GLY A 105 -9.32 -6.43 -1.33
N GLY A 106 -8.27 -5.93 -2.01
CA GLY A 106 -8.28 -5.62 -3.43
C GLY A 106 -8.46 -4.14 -3.78
N ARG A 107 -8.55 -3.88 -5.09
CA ARG A 107 -8.57 -2.54 -5.70
C ARG A 107 -9.74 -2.41 -6.67
N ASN A 108 -10.27 -1.20 -6.80
CA ASN A 108 -11.19 -0.86 -7.89
C ASN A 108 -10.39 -0.38 -9.10
N LEU A 109 -10.05 -1.30 -10.01
CA LEU A 109 -9.30 -0.98 -11.23
C LEU A 109 -10.19 -0.81 -12.46
N THR A 110 -11.50 -0.63 -12.29
CA THR A 110 -12.49 -0.62 -13.38
C THR A 110 -12.23 0.48 -14.44
N SER A 111 -11.55 1.57 -14.05
CA SER A 111 -11.16 2.65 -14.97
C SER A 111 -9.93 2.34 -15.82
N PHE A 112 -9.21 1.25 -15.52
CA PHE A 112 -8.02 0.81 -16.24
C PHE A 112 -8.34 -0.40 -17.12
N ASN A 113 -7.62 -0.53 -18.25
CA ASN A 113 -7.87 -1.58 -19.23
C ASN A 113 -6.61 -2.35 -19.66
N ALA A 114 -5.45 -2.04 -19.08
CA ALA A 114 -4.20 -2.67 -19.43
C ALA A 114 -3.25 -2.72 -18.22
N LEU A 115 -2.57 -3.86 -18.08
CA LEU A 115 -1.36 -3.98 -17.28
C LEU A 115 -0.17 -3.77 -18.22
N THR A 116 0.65 -2.75 -17.94
CA THR A 116 1.84 -2.43 -18.74
C THR A 116 3.08 -2.61 -17.89
N PHE A 117 4.07 -3.32 -18.43
CA PHE A 117 5.36 -3.52 -17.78
C PHE A 117 6.44 -3.75 -18.84
N TYR A 118 7.69 -3.61 -18.42
CA TYR A 118 8.86 -3.95 -19.22
C TYR A 118 9.56 -5.14 -18.57
N ALA A 119 9.96 -6.11 -19.38
CA ALA A 119 10.69 -7.28 -18.94
C ALA A 119 11.96 -7.47 -19.78
N LYS A 120 13.03 -7.90 -19.12
CA LYS A 120 14.31 -8.24 -19.75
C LYS A 120 14.75 -9.61 -19.28
N GLY A 121 14.95 -10.54 -20.20
CA GLY A 121 15.59 -11.82 -19.93
C GLY A 121 17.12 -11.71 -20.03
N THR A 122 17.84 -12.37 -19.13
CA THR A 122 19.29 -12.59 -19.28
C THR A 122 19.61 -13.73 -20.25
N LYS A 123 18.61 -14.58 -20.54
CA LYS A 123 18.64 -15.70 -21.48
C LYS A 123 17.27 -15.84 -22.13
N ALA A 124 17.18 -16.58 -23.23
CA ALA A 124 15.90 -16.99 -23.79
C ALA A 124 15.20 -17.98 -22.84
N GLY A 125 13.89 -17.85 -22.70
CA GLY A 125 13.05 -18.70 -21.86
C GLY A 125 11.60 -18.63 -22.30
N THR A 126 10.78 -19.56 -21.81
CA THR A 126 9.34 -19.55 -22.04
C THR A 126 8.64 -18.94 -20.84
N ILE A 127 7.71 -18.02 -21.08
CA ILE A 127 6.78 -17.53 -20.07
C ILE A 127 5.47 -18.24 -20.33
N ASN A 128 4.98 -19.00 -19.34
CA ASN A 128 3.73 -19.74 -19.47
C ASN A 128 2.53 -18.82 -19.26
N ASP A 129 2.56 -18.04 -18.17
CA ASP A 129 1.44 -17.23 -17.73
C ASP A 129 1.87 -15.82 -17.36
N ILE A 130 1.02 -14.84 -17.70
CA ILE A 130 1.13 -13.43 -17.32
C ILE A 130 -0.29 -12.94 -17.06
N GLY A 131 -0.54 -12.40 -15.86
CA GLY A 131 -1.87 -11.89 -15.48
C GLY A 131 -2.05 -11.84 -13.98
#